data_AF-A0A7I7T5E8-F1
#
_entry.id   AF-A0A7I7T5E8-F1
#
_cell.length_a   1.000
_cell.length_b   1.000
_cell.length_c   1.000
_cell.angle_alpha   90.00
_cell.angle_beta   90.00
_cell.angle_gamma   90.00
#
_symmetry.space_group_name_H-M   'P 1'
#
loop_
_entity.id
_entity.type
_entity.pdbx_description
1 polymer ?
#
loop_
_entity_poly.entity_id
_entity_poly.type
_entity_poly.pdbx_seq_one_letter_code
_entity_poly.pdbx_strand_id
1 'polypeptide(L)'
;MGLLDINCAALDQLAADCQSLGVQIGAASIVEPVAAGWWATAVAVSAANADITLAAQVMAARMYQTAAGLVTVSRQFTATDKLSAAYLRALVTEV
;
A
#
# COMPACT_ATOMS: atom_id res chain seq x y z
N MET A 1 7.32 30.16 6.02
CA MET A 1 6.77 28.96 6.69
C MET A 1 5.75 28.34 5.76
N GLY A 2 6.20 27.57 4.76
CA GLY A 2 5.27 26.91 3.85
C GLY A 2 4.49 25.86 4.65
N LEU A 3 3.17 26.03 4.78
CA LEU A 3 2.31 24.95 5.25
C LEU A 3 2.58 23.77 4.30
N LEU A 4 3.11 22.69 4.86
CA LEU A 4 3.01 21.38 4.23
C LEU A 4 1.52 21.09 4.19
N ASP A 5 0.89 21.42 3.07
CA ASP A 5 -0.51 21.16 2.77
C ASP A 5 -0.64 19.65 2.53
N ILE A 6 -0.47 18.88 3.62
CA ILE A 6 -0.61 17.44 3.61
C ILE A 6 -2.09 17.17 3.45
N ASN A 7 -2.45 16.85 2.21
CA ASN A 7 -3.81 16.46 1.88
C ASN A 7 -4.05 15.02 2.37
N CYS A 8 -4.57 14.88 3.59
CA CYS A 8 -4.93 13.59 4.17
C CYS A 8 -5.87 12.78 3.26
N ALA A 9 -6.79 13.44 2.53
CA ALA A 9 -7.66 12.75 1.59
C ALA A 9 -6.88 12.15 0.40
N ALA A 10 -5.82 12.83 -0.06
CA ALA A 10 -4.93 12.29 -1.09
C ALA A 10 -4.08 11.11 -0.56
N LEU A 11 -3.65 11.15 0.71
CA LEU A 11 -2.95 10.02 1.35
C LEU A 11 -3.86 8.81 1.52
N ASP A 12 -5.11 9.03 1.91
CA ASP A 12 -6.11 7.96 2.06
C ASP A 12 -6.47 7.36 0.68
N GLN A 13 -6.61 8.19 -0.35
CA GLN A 13 -6.82 7.73 -1.73
C GLN A 13 -5.62 6.90 -2.22
N LEU A 14 -4.39 7.38 -2.01
CA LEU A 14 -3.19 6.65 -2.40
C LEU A 14 -3.08 5.31 -1.64
N ALA A 15 -3.49 5.26 -0.38
CA ALA A 15 -3.55 4.02 0.38
C ALA A 15 -4.56 3.03 -0.23
N ALA A 16 -5.74 3.50 -0.65
CA ALA A 16 -6.74 2.67 -1.33
C ALA A 16 -6.22 2.17 -2.69
N ASP A 17 -5.52 3.01 -3.44
CA ASP A 17 -4.91 2.63 -4.72
C ASP A 17 -3.82 1.57 -4.52
N CYS A 18 -2.97 1.70 -3.50
CA CYS A 18 -1.99 0.68 -3.13
C CYS A 18 -2.65 -0.66 -2.77
N GLN A 19 -3.75 -0.63 -2.00
CA GLN A 19 -4.49 -1.86 -1.67
C GLN A 19 -5.06 -2.53 -2.93
N SER A 20 -5.68 -1.74 -3.81
CA SER A 20 -6.20 -2.22 -5.09
C SER A 20 -5.12 -2.85 -5.95
N LEU A 21 -3.95 -2.20 -6.05
CA LEU A 21 -2.80 -2.74 -6.79
C LEU A 21 -2.31 -4.06 -6.19
N GLY A 22 -2.25 -4.15 -4.86
CA GLY A 22 -1.88 -5.38 -4.15
C GLY A 22 -2.79 -6.56 -4.48
N VAL A 23 -4.11 -6.33 -4.56
CA VAL A 23 -5.10 -7.33 -4.98
C VAL A 23 -4.87 -7.76 -6.43
N GLN A 24 -4.66 -6.79 -7.34
CA GLN A 24 -4.45 -7.07 -8.76
C GLN A 24 -3.18 -7.89 -9.01
N ILE A 25 -2.08 -7.57 -8.32
CA ILE A 25 -0.82 -8.32 -8.39
C ILE A 25 -1.02 -9.76 -7.92
N GLY A 26 -1.74 -9.97 -6.82
CA GLY A 26 -2.06 -11.30 -6.33
C GLY A 26 -2.87 -12.11 -7.35
N ALA A 27 -3.91 -11.52 -7.95
CA ALA A 27 -4.75 -12.18 -8.93
C ALA A 27 -4.02 -12.54 -10.24
N ALA A 28 -3.12 -11.67 -10.71
CA ALA A 28 -2.35 -11.90 -11.94
C ALA A 28 -1.29 -13.02 -11.83
N SER A 29 -0.94 -13.43 -10.60
CA SER A 29 0.07 -14.47 -10.34
C SER A 29 -0.44 -15.91 -10.41
N ILE A 30 -1.73 -16.12 -10.70
CA ILE A 30 -2.30 -17.45 -10.90
C ILE A 30 -1.87 -17.95 -12.29
N VAL A 31 -0.87 -18.83 -12.34
CA VAL A 31 -0.39 -19.44 -13.59
C VAL A 31 -0.95 -20.85 -13.76
N GLU A 32 -1.45 -21.18 -14.96
CA GLU A 32 -1.92 -22.52 -15.28
C GLU A 32 -0.77 -23.56 -15.29
N PRO A 33 -1.04 -24.81 -14.89
CA PRO A 33 -0.04 -25.88 -14.92
C PRO A 33 0.31 -26.28 -16.37
N VAL A 34 1.59 -26.52 -16.62
CA VAL A 34 2.09 -26.94 -17.95
C VAL A 34 1.83 -28.43 -18.18
N ALA A 35 1.32 -28.77 -19.37
CA ALA A 35 1.01 -30.14 -19.78
C ALA A 35 2.26 -31.05 -19.80
N ALA A 36 2.11 -32.28 -19.29
CA ALA A 36 3.18 -33.25 -19.00
C ALA A 36 3.93 -33.84 -20.21
N GLY A 37 3.75 -33.33 -21.43
CA GLY A 37 4.37 -33.89 -22.63
C GLY A 37 5.89 -33.68 -22.70
N TRP A 38 6.42 -32.65 -22.02
CA TRP A 38 7.83 -32.22 -22.10
C TRP A 38 8.37 -31.99 -20.68
N TRP A 39 8.88 -33.04 -20.04
CA TRP A 39 9.14 -33.05 -18.59
C TRP A 39 10.19 -32.03 -18.15
N ALA A 40 11.30 -31.88 -18.88
CA ALA A 40 12.34 -30.89 -18.54
C ALA A 40 11.82 -29.45 -18.66
N THR A 41 11.04 -29.16 -19.71
CA THR A 41 10.43 -27.84 -19.93
C THR A 41 9.33 -27.55 -18.91
N ALA A 42 8.49 -28.55 -18.59
CA ALA A 42 7.44 -28.42 -17.60
C ALA A 42 8.01 -28.14 -16.19
N VAL A 43 9.11 -28.80 -15.82
CA VAL A 43 9.81 -28.52 -14.55
C VAL A 43 10.38 -27.11 -14.54
N ALA A 44 11.07 -26.68 -15.61
CA ALA A 44 11.63 -25.32 -15.71
C ALA A 44 10.53 -24.23 -15.63
N VAL A 45 9.40 -24.44 -16.30
CA VAL A 45 8.27 -23.50 -16.24
C VAL A 45 7.60 -23.52 -14.87
N SER A 46 7.48 -24.69 -14.23
CA SER A 46 6.92 -24.77 -12.87
C SER A 46 7.77 -24.01 -11.85
N ALA A 47 9.10 -24.09 -11.96
CA ALA A 47 10.03 -23.32 -11.12
C ALA A 47 9.88 -21.81 -11.37
N ALA A 48 9.84 -21.39 -12.63
CA ALA A 48 9.62 -19.99 -12.98
C ALA A 48 8.25 -19.47 -12.47
N ASN A 49 7.19 -20.28 -12.56
CA ASN A 49 5.87 -19.93 -12.05
C ASN A 49 5.87 -19.78 -10.52
N ALA A 50 6.60 -20.64 -9.82
CA ALA A 50 6.77 -20.54 -8.37
C ALA A 50 7.51 -19.24 -7.98
N ASP A 51 8.58 -18.89 -8.70
CA ASP A 51 9.33 -17.65 -8.48
C ASP A 51 8.47 -16.41 -8.75
N ILE A 52 7.68 -16.42 -9.84
CA ILE A 52 6.73 -15.34 -10.17
C ILE A 52 5.68 -15.20 -9.07
N THR A 53 5.14 -16.31 -8.57
CA THR A 53 4.15 -16.32 -7.49
C THR A 53 4.73 -15.71 -6.21
N LEU A 54 5.96 -16.10 -5.84
CA LEU A 54 6.64 -15.55 -4.68
C LEU A 54 6.90 -14.04 -4.84
N ALA A 55 7.39 -13.62 -6.00
CA ALA A 55 7.64 -12.22 -6.29
C ALA A 55 6.33 -11.38 -6.21
N ALA A 56 5.24 -11.91 -6.75
CA ALA A 56 3.92 -11.28 -6.67
C ALA A 56 3.43 -11.13 -5.22
N GLN A 57 3.59 -12.16 -4.39
CA GLN A 57 3.24 -12.10 -2.97
C GLN A 57 4.05 -11.03 -2.23
N VAL A 58 5.36 -10.95 -2.49
CA VAL A 58 6.24 -9.92 -1.88
C VAL A 58 5.83 -8.52 -2.33
N MET A 59 5.53 -8.33 -3.62
CA MET A 59 5.07 -7.04 -4.14
C MET A 59 3.72 -6.63 -3.54
N ALA A 60 2.75 -7.55 -3.46
CA ALA A 60 1.47 -7.29 -2.82
C ALA A 60 1.64 -6.93 -1.34
N ALA A 61 2.48 -7.66 -0.60
CA ALA A 61 2.76 -7.36 0.81
C ALA A 61 3.35 -5.95 1.00
N ARG A 62 4.29 -5.54 0.13
CA ARG A 62 4.85 -4.18 0.15
C ARG A 62 3.78 -3.13 -0.12
N MET A 63 2.88 -3.35 -1.07
CA MET A 63 1.78 -2.42 -1.34
C MET A 63 0.86 -2.25 -0.12
N TYR A 64 0.52 -3.34 0.57
CA TYR A 64 -0.26 -3.26 1.82
C TYR A 64 0.49 -2.54 2.93
N GLN A 65 1.80 -2.76 3.08
CA GLN A 65 2.63 -2.03 4.05
C GLN A 65 2.68 -0.53 3.76
N THR A 66 2.85 -0.14 2.49
CA THR A 66 2.82 1.26 2.08
C THR A 66 1.46 1.89 2.38
N ALA A 67 0.36 1.22 2.05
CA ALA A 67 -0.99 1.69 2.37
C ALA A 67 -1.18 1.92 3.88
N ALA A 68 -0.72 0.98 4.72
CA ALA A 68 -0.79 1.11 6.18
C ALA A 68 0.04 2.30 6.70
N GLY A 69 1.22 2.53 6.12
CA GLY A 69 2.07 3.68 6.44
C GLY A 69 1.38 5.01 6.09
N LEU A 70 0.80 5.11 4.90
CA LEU A 70 0.08 6.30 4.44
C LEU A 70 -1.11 6.64 5.36
N VAL A 71 -1.91 5.64 5.73
CA VAL A 71 -3.04 5.81 6.66
C VAL A 71 -2.56 6.26 8.04
N THR A 72 -1.44 5.72 8.52
CA THR A 72 -0.88 6.10 9.82
C THR A 72 -0.45 7.57 9.82
N VAL A 73 0.25 8.01 8.77
CA VAL A 73 0.68 9.41 8.61
C VAL A 73 -0.52 10.35 8.49
N SER A 74 -1.52 9.99 7.67
CA SER A 74 -2.77 10.75 7.49
C SER A 74 -3.48 10.99 8.84
N ARG A 75 -3.59 9.94 9.66
CA ARG A 75 -4.19 10.04 11.01
C ARG A 75 -3.36 10.91 11.95
N GLN A 76 -2.04 10.74 11.95
CA GLN A 76 -1.16 11.52 12.80
C GLN A 76 -1.23 13.00 12.47
N PHE A 77 -1.21 13.36 11.18
CA PHE A 77 -1.35 14.75 10.75
C PHE A 77 -2.70 15.34 11.17
N THR A 78 -3.80 14.61 10.95
CA THR A 78 -5.15 15.03 11.35
C THR A 78 -5.27 15.26 12.86
N ALA A 79 -4.62 14.42 13.67
CA ALA A 79 -4.61 14.58 15.12
C ALA A 79 -3.78 15.81 15.55
N THR A 80 -2.61 16.00 14.95
CA THR A 80 -1.76 17.17 15.19
C THR A 80 -2.49 18.46 14.82
N ASP A 81 -3.14 18.52 13.66
CA ASP A 81 -3.88 19.70 13.22
C ASP A 81 -5.03 20.06 14.17
N LYS A 82 -5.80 19.07 14.63
CA LYS A 82 -6.85 19.27 15.64
C LYS A 82 -6.31 19.80 16.97
N LEU A 83 -5.19 19.26 17.44
CA LEU A 83 -4.55 19.73 18.67
C LEU A 83 -4.04 21.17 18.52
N SER A 84 -3.35 21.48 17.42
CA SER A 84 -2.88 22.83 17.12
C SER A 84 -4.02 23.83 17.03
N ALA A 85 -5.13 23.48 16.37
CA ALA A 85 -6.32 24.31 16.32
C ALA A 85 -6.96 24.52 17.71
N ALA A 86 -6.96 23.50 18.56
CA ALA A 86 -7.45 23.61 19.94
C ALA A 86 -6.56 24.53 20.79
N TYR A 87 -5.23 24.39 20.69
CA TYR A 87 -4.29 25.28 21.37
C TYR A 87 -4.42 26.73 20.91
N LEU A 88 -4.57 26.99 19.62
CA LEU A 88 -4.80 28.33 19.09
C LEU A 88 -6.10 28.95 19.63
N ARG A 89 -7.19 28.18 19.69
CA ARG A 89 -8.46 28.66 20.27
C ARG A 89 -8.30 29.00 21.76
N ALA A 90 -7.63 28.14 22.52
CA ALA A 90 -7.37 28.37 23.94
C ALA A 90 -6.54 29.65 24.17
N LEU A 91 -5.49 29.85 23.38
CA LEU A 91 -4.64 31.04 23.46
C LEU A 91 -5.42 32.33 23.12
N VAL A 92 -6.30 32.31 22.12
CA VAL A 92 -7.13 33.46 21.74
C VAL A 92 -8.15 33.81 22.84
N THR A 93 -8.62 32.84 23.63
CA THR A 93 -9.55 33.09 24.74
C THR A 93 -8.89 33.59 26.02
N GLU A 94 -7.56 33.48 26.15
CA GLU A 94 -6.79 33.98 27.30
C GLU A 94 -6.29 35.42 27.12
N VAL A 95 -6.51 36.04 25.94
CA VAL A 95 -6.15 37.43 25.60
C VAL A 95 -7.40 38.31 25.58
#